data_AF-A0A2E1K0N0-F1
#
_entry.id   AF-A0A2E1K0N0-F1
#
_cell.length_a   1.000
_cell.length_b   1.000
_cell.length_c   1.000
_cell.angle_alpha   90.00
_cell.angle_beta   90.00
_cell.angle_gamma   90.00
#
_symmetry.space_group_name_H-M   'P 1'
#
loop_
_entity.id
_entity.type
_entity.pdbx_description
1 polymer ?
#
loop_
_entity_poly.entity_id
_entity_poly.type
_entity_poly.pdbx_seq_one_letter_code
_entity_poly.pdbx_strand_id
1 'polypeptide(L)'
;MDHRSLNILSLCAGVGGLDLGIRVAQPNARAVCFVEIEAFACEILATRMEDKSLDEAPVWTDLRSFDGKPWRGIVDCITAGYPCQPFSVAGKQKGKDDPRHLWPDVYRIVREIRPRLCFFENVPGHLSCPHILSPENKLVLRG
;
A
#
# COMPACT_ATOMS: atom_id res chain seq x y z
N MET A 1 -13.28 26.81 3.31
CA MET A 1 -13.49 25.39 3.66
C MET A 1 -12.12 24.85 4.03
N ASP A 2 -11.99 24.25 5.20
CA ASP A 2 -10.71 23.71 5.67
C ASP A 2 -10.30 22.54 4.77
N HIS A 3 -9.47 22.81 3.76
CA HIS A 3 -8.95 21.79 2.84
C HIS A 3 -7.79 21.05 3.50
N ARG A 4 -8.10 20.31 4.57
CA ARG A 4 -7.13 19.40 5.17
C ARG A 4 -6.65 18.41 4.11
N SER A 5 -5.34 18.30 3.95
CA SER A 5 -4.72 17.34 3.02
C SER A 5 -5.13 15.91 3.37
N LEU A 6 -5.41 15.10 2.35
CA LEU A 6 -5.65 13.67 2.54
C LEU A 6 -4.29 12.98 2.61
N ASN A 7 -3.87 12.57 3.80
CA ASN A 7 -2.55 11.97 4.00
C ASN A 7 -2.56 10.49 3.61
N ILE A 8 -1.68 10.12 2.69
CA ILE A 8 -1.58 8.77 2.12
C ILE A 8 -0.30 8.09 2.60
N LEU A 9 -0.44 6.86 3.10
CA LEU A 9 0.66 5.91 3.24
C LEU A 9 0.63 4.94 2.05
N SER A 10 1.70 4.93 1.25
CA SER A 10 1.80 4.09 0.05
C SER A 10 2.65 2.85 0.33
N LEU A 11 2.01 1.68 0.39
CA LEU A 11 2.65 0.40 0.68
C LEU A 11 2.93 -0.37 -0.61
N CYS A 12 4.13 -0.96 -0.74
CA CYS A 12 4.57 -1.54 -2.02
C CYS A 12 4.41 -0.50 -3.14
N ALA A 13 4.95 0.69 -2.91
CA ALA A 13 4.71 1.86 -3.75
C ALA A 13 5.17 1.66 -5.21
N GLY A 14 6.09 0.72 -5.44
CA GLY A 14 6.79 0.56 -6.69
C GLY A 14 7.39 1.90 -7.08
N VAL A 15 7.07 2.35 -8.29
CA VAL A 15 7.57 3.63 -8.79
C VAL A 15 6.63 4.81 -8.48
N GLY A 16 5.55 4.61 -7.70
CA GLY A 16 4.59 5.66 -7.32
C GLY A 16 3.49 5.93 -8.35
N GLY A 17 3.22 4.98 -9.25
CA GLY A 17 2.18 5.13 -10.28
C GLY A 17 0.76 5.27 -9.70
N LEU A 18 0.47 4.54 -8.63
CA LEU A 18 -0.82 4.61 -7.94
C LEU A 18 -1.02 5.98 -7.26
N ASP A 19 0.03 6.51 -6.64
CA ASP A 19 0.00 7.83 -5.99
C ASP A 19 -0.25 8.96 -6.99
N LEU A 20 0.34 8.89 -8.18
CA LEU A 20 0.05 9.83 -9.28
C LEU A 20 -1.43 9.73 -9.71
N GLY A 21 -1.96 8.52 -9.87
CA GLY A 21 -3.37 8.31 -10.21
C GLY A 21 -4.32 8.90 -9.16
N ILE A 22 -4.01 8.71 -7.88
CA ILE A 22 -4.82 9.27 -6.78
C ILE A 22 -4.72 10.79 -6.76
N ARG A 23 -3.56 11.38 -7.00
CA ARG A 23 -3.41 12.84 -7.09
C ARG A 23 -4.31 13.44 -8.18
N VAL A 24 -4.44 12.77 -9.33
CA VAL A 24 -5.35 13.21 -10.40
C VAL A 24 -6.82 13.18 -9.92
N ALA A 25 -7.22 12.14 -9.18
CA ALA A 25 -8.59 11.99 -8.68
C ALA A 25 -8.88 12.84 -7.41
N GLN A 26 -7.86 13.13 -6.61
CA GLN A 26 -7.90 13.86 -5.35
C GLN A 26 -6.71 14.83 -5.29
N PRO A 27 -6.84 16.06 -5.83
CA PRO A 27 -5.74 17.03 -5.89
C PRO A 27 -5.15 17.44 -4.54
N ASN A 28 -5.90 17.28 -3.45
CA ASN A 28 -5.46 17.56 -2.08
C ASN A 28 -4.83 16.34 -1.38
N ALA A 29 -4.70 15.22 -2.08
CA ALA A 29 -4.03 14.04 -1.58
C ALA A 29 -2.52 14.20 -1.63
N ARG A 30 -1.87 13.80 -0.54
CA ARG A 30 -0.42 13.86 -0.40
C ARG A 30 0.12 12.58 0.19
N ALA A 31 1.16 12.03 -0.43
CA ALA A 31 1.91 10.94 0.18
C ALA A 31 2.72 11.47 1.37
N VAL A 32 2.59 10.81 2.53
CA VAL A 32 3.34 11.15 3.75
C VAL A 32 4.45 10.15 4.06
N CYS A 33 4.40 8.98 3.43
CA CYS A 33 5.48 7.98 3.43
C CYS A 33 5.23 6.98 2.31
N PHE A 34 6.33 6.50 1.72
CA PHE A 34 6.35 5.38 0.79
C PHE A 34 7.04 4.18 1.47
N VAL A 35 6.52 2.98 1.23
CA VAL A 35 7.15 1.73 1.68
C VAL A 35 7.46 0.89 0.45
N GLU A 36 8.74 0.71 0.15
CA GLU A 36 9.22 0.01 -1.04
C GLU A 36 10.59 -0.64 -0.79
N ILE A 37 10.72 -1.92 -1.13
CA ILE A 37 11.91 -2.73 -0.85
C ILE A 37 12.89 -2.73 -2.02
N GLU A 38 12.41 -2.55 -3.24
CA GLU A 38 13.23 -2.62 -4.45
C GLU A 38 14.00 -1.32 -4.65
N ALA A 39 15.34 -1.40 -4.55
CA ALA A 39 16.23 -0.24 -4.62
C ALA A 39 16.03 0.60 -5.90
N PHE A 40 15.82 -0.06 -7.04
CA PHE A 40 15.56 0.63 -8.31
C PHE A 40 14.24 1.43 -8.29
N ALA A 41 13.20 0.89 -7.65
CA ALA A 41 11.93 1.59 -7.50
C ALA A 41 12.07 2.79 -6.54
N CYS A 42 12.81 2.62 -5.44
CA CYS A 42 13.16 3.70 -4.51
C CYS A 42 13.94 4.84 -5.18
N GLU A 43 14.87 4.52 -6.10
CA GLU A 43 15.60 5.53 -6.87
C GLU A 43 14.65 6.35 -7.76
N ILE A 44 13.72 5.68 -8.46
CA ILE A 44 12.71 6.37 -9.27
C ILE A 44 11.78 7.23 -8.40
N LEU A 45 11.38 6.75 -7.23
CA LEU A 45 10.61 7.55 -6.27
C LEU A 45 11.38 8.82 -5.89
N ALA A 46 12.67 8.72 -5.57
CA ALA A 46 13.51 9.87 -5.25
C ALA A 46 13.59 10.87 -6.43
N THR A 47 13.85 10.39 -7.65
CA THR A 47 13.87 11.25 -8.86
C THR A 47 12.54 11.97 -9.07
N ARG A 48 11.41 11.30 -8.83
CA ARG A 48 10.08 11.91 -8.93
C ARG A 48 9.76 12.91 -7.83
N MET A 49 10.37 12.78 -6.65
CA MET A 49 10.29 13.80 -5.60
C MET A 49 11.16 15.02 -5.92
N GLU A 50 12.30 14.81 -6.57
CA GLU A 50 13.20 15.87 -7.04
C GLU A 50 12.54 16.70 -8.15
N ASP A 51 11.95 16.04 -9.15
CA ASP A 51 11.26 16.71 -10.28
C ASP A 51 9.85 17.23 -9.94
N LYS A 52 9.39 17.01 -8.70
CA LYS A 52 8.08 17.42 -8.16
C LYS A 52 6.86 16.74 -8.77
N SER A 53 7.05 15.61 -9.47
CA SER A 53 5.96 14.72 -9.85
C SER A 53 5.29 14.07 -8.64
N LEU A 54 6.05 13.78 -7.58
CA LEU A 54 5.58 13.24 -6.30
C LEU A 54 5.90 14.19 -5.14
N ASP A 55 5.16 14.03 -4.03
CA ASP A 55 5.48 14.73 -2.78
C ASP A 55 6.76 14.19 -2.17
N GLU A 56 7.56 15.10 -1.63
CA GLU A 56 8.69 14.74 -0.80
C GLU A 56 8.21 14.04 0.49
N ALA A 57 8.64 12.80 0.67
CA ALA A 57 8.27 11.98 1.81
C ALA A 57 9.36 10.92 2.07
N PRO A 58 9.50 10.44 3.31
CA PRO A 58 10.42 9.35 3.62
C PRO A 58 10.03 8.07 2.88
N VAL A 59 11.04 7.35 2.41
CA VAL A 59 10.92 6.00 1.86
C VAL A 59 11.41 4.99 2.89
N TRP A 60 10.53 4.11 3.34
CA TRP A 60 10.85 2.98 4.21
C TRP A 60 11.04 1.72 3.38
N THR A 61 12.02 0.90 3.73
CA THR A 61 12.44 -0.22 2.87
C THR A 61 11.59 -1.48 3.05
N ASP A 62 11.52 -2.03 4.26
CA ASP A 62 10.84 -3.31 4.49
C ASP A 62 9.48 -3.14 5.17
N LEU A 63 8.42 -3.47 4.43
CA LEU A 63 7.03 -3.52 4.89
C LEU A 63 6.86 -4.32 6.20
N ARG A 64 7.59 -5.42 6.35
CA ARG A 64 7.48 -6.30 7.52
C ARG A 64 7.98 -5.65 8.81
N SER A 65 8.91 -4.72 8.67
CA SER A 65 9.48 -3.96 9.79
C SER A 65 8.79 -2.62 10.04
N PHE A 66 7.87 -2.21 9.16
CA PHE A 66 7.17 -0.94 9.29
C PHE A 66 6.20 -0.97 10.50
N ASP A 67 6.41 -0.06 11.45
CA ASP A 67 5.52 0.16 12.59
C ASP A 67 4.45 1.20 12.25
N GLY A 68 3.20 0.75 12.10
CA GLY A 68 2.07 1.62 11.78
C GLY A 68 1.55 2.43 12.96
N LYS A 69 1.88 2.08 14.22
CA LYS A 69 1.25 2.70 15.40
C LYS A 69 1.44 4.23 15.47
N PRO A 70 2.63 4.79 15.17
CA PRO A 70 2.84 6.24 15.21
C PRO A 70 2.01 7.01 14.17
N TRP A 71 1.54 6.34 13.12
CA TRP A 71 0.81 6.96 12.00
C TRP A 71 -0.70 7.06 12.24
N ARG A 72 -1.19 6.49 13.35
CA ARG A 72 -2.61 6.50 13.72
C ARG A 72 -3.09 7.94 13.98
N GLY A 73 -4.17 8.32 13.29
CA GLY A 73 -4.72 9.69 13.35
C GLY A 73 -3.96 10.71 12.49
N ILE A 74 -2.87 10.30 11.83
CA ILE A 74 -2.10 11.09 10.87
C ILE A 74 -2.44 10.67 9.44
N VAL A 75 -2.45 9.36 9.18
CA VAL A 75 -2.76 8.77 7.87
C VAL A 75 -4.27 8.63 7.71
N ASP A 76 -4.80 9.18 6.64
CA ASP A 76 -6.23 9.10 6.29
C ASP A 76 -6.53 7.95 5.33
N CYS A 77 -5.57 7.61 4.46
CA CYS A 77 -5.71 6.59 3.44
C CYS A 77 -4.44 5.71 3.36
N ILE A 78 -4.64 4.40 3.20
CA ILE A 78 -3.56 3.47 2.84
C ILE A 78 -3.78 3.00 1.41
N THR A 79 -2.73 3.06 0.60
CA THR A 79 -2.71 2.54 -0.76
C THR A 79 -1.76 1.35 -0.80
N ALA A 80 -2.08 0.31 -1.58
CA ALA A 80 -1.15 -0.82 -1.73
C ALA A 80 -1.31 -1.58 -3.05
N GLY A 81 -0.19 -1.79 -3.76
CA GLY A 81 -0.08 -2.63 -4.96
C GLY A 81 0.84 -3.83 -4.70
N TYR A 82 0.49 -4.69 -3.74
CA TYR A 82 1.37 -5.77 -3.30
C TYR A 82 1.33 -7.00 -4.24
N PRO A 83 2.45 -7.72 -4.39
CA PRO A 83 2.55 -8.86 -5.31
C PRO A 83 1.54 -9.98 -5.01
N CYS A 84 0.85 -10.46 -6.05
CA CYS A 84 -0.17 -11.51 -5.98
C CYS A 84 0.39 -12.96 -6.10
N GLN A 85 1.65 -13.20 -5.78
CA GLN A 85 2.26 -14.52 -5.98
C GLN A 85 2.27 -15.26 -4.64
N PRO A 86 1.34 -16.22 -4.46
CA PRO A 86 1.46 -17.50 -5.17
C PRO A 86 0.20 -18.02 -5.90
N PHE A 87 -0.77 -17.17 -6.26
CA PHE A 87 -2.06 -17.65 -6.81
C PHE A 87 -2.25 -17.52 -8.33
N SER A 88 -1.21 -17.09 -9.05
CA SER A 88 -1.17 -17.20 -10.51
C SER A 88 -1.02 -18.66 -10.93
N VAL A 89 -1.83 -19.11 -11.89
CA VAL A 89 -1.85 -20.46 -12.51
C VAL A 89 -0.47 -20.86 -13.09
N ALA A 90 0.48 -19.92 -13.22
CA ALA A 90 1.83 -20.15 -13.72
C ALA A 90 2.91 -20.37 -12.62
N GLY A 91 2.56 -20.38 -11.33
CA GLY A 91 3.51 -20.48 -10.21
C GLY A 91 3.39 -21.77 -9.37
N LYS A 92 4.52 -22.31 -8.89
CA LYS A 92 4.58 -23.44 -7.94
C LYS A 92 3.83 -23.07 -6.66
N GLN A 93 2.65 -23.64 -6.48
CA GLN A 93 1.68 -23.46 -5.38
C GLN A 93 2.29 -23.61 -3.97
N LYS A 94 3.06 -22.62 -3.50
CA LYS A 94 3.61 -22.60 -2.13
C LYS A 94 2.71 -21.93 -1.09
N GLY A 95 1.55 -21.42 -1.51
CA GLY A 95 0.48 -21.01 -0.60
C GLY A 95 0.93 -20.07 0.52
N LYS A 96 0.89 -20.53 1.78
CA LYS A 96 1.07 -19.72 2.99
C LYS A 96 2.53 -19.44 3.36
N ASP A 97 3.46 -20.25 2.85
CA ASP A 97 4.89 -20.14 3.15
C ASP A 97 5.67 -19.38 2.07
N ASP A 98 4.95 -18.71 1.16
CA ASP A 98 5.59 -17.86 0.17
C ASP A 98 5.99 -16.53 0.82
N PRO A 99 7.29 -16.17 0.87
CA PRO A 99 7.73 -14.89 1.40
C PRO A 99 7.11 -13.71 0.64
N ARG A 100 6.58 -13.91 -0.57
CA ARG A 100 5.90 -12.87 -1.36
C ARG A 100 4.46 -12.62 -0.93
N HIS A 101 3.91 -13.39 0.02
CA HIS A 101 2.58 -13.14 0.58
C HIS A 101 2.63 -11.99 1.60
N LEU A 102 2.51 -10.76 1.11
CA LEU A 102 2.61 -9.54 1.93
C LEU A 102 1.28 -9.07 2.53
N TRP A 103 0.15 -9.70 2.17
CA TRP A 103 -1.16 -9.33 2.71
C TRP A 103 -1.24 -9.32 4.25
N PRO A 104 -0.68 -10.31 4.99
CA PRO A 104 -0.70 -10.27 6.45
C PRO A 104 -0.05 -9.02 7.04
N ASP A 105 1.04 -8.54 6.42
CA ASP A 105 1.74 -7.31 6.83
C ASP A 105 0.94 -6.06 6.47
N VAL A 106 0.39 -5.99 5.25
CA VAL A 106 -0.52 -4.91 4.86
C VAL A 106 -1.70 -4.82 5.83
N TYR A 107 -2.34 -5.95 6.12
CA TYR A 107 -3.46 -6.04 7.05
C TYR A 107 -3.08 -5.65 8.48
N ARG A 108 -1.90 -6.07 8.97
CA ARG A 108 -1.35 -5.63 10.26
C ARG A 108 -1.25 -4.10 10.32
N ILE A 109 -0.64 -3.49 9.31
CA ILE A 109 -0.45 -2.03 9.24
C ILE A 109 -1.81 -1.31 9.19
N VAL A 110 -2.77 -1.80 8.41
CA VAL A 110 -4.15 -1.27 8.39
C VAL A 110 -4.78 -1.31 9.77
N ARG A 111 -4.59 -2.39 10.54
CA ARG A 111 -5.14 -2.51 11.90
C ARG A 111 -4.45 -1.59 12.91
N GLU A 112 -3.16 -1.37 12.77
CA GLU A 112 -2.37 -0.46 13.62
C GLU A 112 -2.81 1.00 13.39
N ILE A 113 -2.86 1.42 12.12
CA ILE A 113 -3.16 2.78 11.70
C ILE A 113 -4.66 3.11 11.81
N ARG A 114 -5.52 2.16 11.45
CA ARG A 114 -6.98 2.35 11.26
C ARG A 114 -7.30 3.57 10.40
N PRO A 115 -6.85 3.59 9.13
CA PRO A 115 -7.15 4.69 8.22
C PRO A 115 -8.65 4.76 7.94
N ARG A 116 -9.11 5.90 7.42
CA ARG A 116 -10.51 6.08 6.99
C ARG A 116 -10.77 5.39 5.66
N LEU A 117 -9.74 5.26 4.81
CA LEU A 117 -9.81 4.70 3.47
C LEU A 117 -8.68 3.70 3.24
N CYS A 118 -8.96 2.67 2.43
CA CYS A 118 -7.97 1.73 1.92
C CYS A 118 -8.22 1.53 0.42
N PHE A 119 -7.18 1.66 -0.40
CA PHE A 119 -7.26 1.42 -1.83
C PHE A 119 -6.19 0.40 -2.24
N PHE A 120 -6.62 -0.80 -2.62
CA PHE A 120 -5.71 -1.88 -2.96
C PHE A 120 -5.88 -2.30 -4.41
N GLU A 121 -4.76 -2.38 -5.12
CA GLU A 121 -4.68 -2.92 -6.46
C GLU A 121 -4.16 -4.36 -6.38
N ASN A 122 -4.84 -5.26 -7.09
CA ASN A 122 -4.42 -6.64 -7.21
C ASN A 122 -5.07 -7.30 -8.44
N VAL A 123 -4.56 -8.46 -8.86
CA VAL A 123 -5.11 -9.20 -10.01
C VAL A 123 -6.44 -9.89 -9.65
N PRO A 124 -7.33 -10.18 -10.64
CA PRO A 124 -8.69 -10.69 -10.39
C PRO A 124 -8.80 -11.94 -9.50
N GLY A 125 -7.76 -12.80 -9.48
CA GLY A 125 -7.72 -14.00 -8.62
C GLY A 125 -7.63 -13.72 -7.12
N HIS A 126 -7.37 -12.48 -6.73
CA HIS A 126 -7.21 -12.04 -5.34
C HIS A 126 -8.48 -12.22 -4.50
N LEU A 127 -9.66 -11.92 -5.07
CA LEU A 127 -10.95 -12.04 -4.38
C LEU A 127 -11.35 -13.51 -4.12
N SER A 128 -10.79 -14.44 -4.86
CA SER A 128 -11.08 -15.88 -4.74
C SER A 128 -10.21 -16.60 -3.71
N CYS A 129 -9.32 -15.86 -3.02
CA CYS A 129 -8.40 -16.43 -2.05
C CYS A 129 -9.06 -16.59 -0.65
N PRO A 130 -9.11 -17.82 -0.09
CA PRO A 130 -9.78 -18.10 1.19
C PRO A 130 -9.22 -17.32 2.40
N HIS A 131 -7.98 -16.84 2.32
CA HIS A 131 -7.31 -16.12 3.42
C HIS A 131 -7.62 -14.62 3.44
N ILE A 132 -8.06 -14.05 2.32
CA ILE A 132 -8.48 -12.64 2.24
C ILE A 132 -9.93 -12.47 2.71
N LEU A 133 -10.76 -13.51 2.52
CA LEU A 133 -12.17 -13.53 2.91
C LEU A 133 -12.44 -14.18 4.28
N SER A 134 -11.40 -14.53 5.06
CA SER A 134 -11.61 -15.07 6.40
C SER A 134 -12.40 -14.06 7.26
N PRO A 135 -13.22 -14.53 8.21
CA PRO A 135 -14.10 -13.66 9.00
C PRO A 135 -13.35 -12.50 9.69
N GLU A 136 -12.09 -12.72 10.09
CA GLU A 136 -11.22 -11.68 10.65
C GLU A 136 -10.81 -10.57 9.65
N ASN A 137 -10.83 -10.83 8.34
CA ASN A 137 -10.33 -9.91 7.30
C ASN A 137 -11.44 -9.15 6.54
N LYS A 138 -12.73 -9.48 6.79
CA LYS A 138 -13.90 -8.90 6.11
C LYS A 138 -14.08 -7.38 6.25
N LEU A 139 -13.41 -6.73 7.19
CA LEU A 139 -13.62 -5.31 7.48
C LEU A 139 -13.07 -4.37 6.38
N VAL A 140 -12.22 -4.88 5.48
CA VAL A 140 -11.40 -4.04 4.59
C VAL A 140 -11.94 -3.94 3.14
N LEU A 141 -12.99 -4.69 2.80
CA LEU A 141 -13.57 -4.72 1.44
C LEU A 141 -15.03 -4.26 1.42
N ARG A 142 -15.31 -3.08 1.98
CA ARG A 142 -16.57 -2.38 1.70
C ARG A 142 -16.32 -1.33 0.62
N GLY A 143 -16.73 -1.67 -0.61
CA GLY A 143 -17.07 -0.67 -1.62
C GLY A 143 -18.37 0.05 -1.26
#